data_AF-A0A1Y1X306-F1
#
_entry.id   AF-A0A1Y1X306-F1
#
_cell.length_a   1.000
_cell.length_b   1.000
_cell.length_c   1.000
_cell.angle_alpha   90.00
_cell.angle_beta   90.00
_cell.angle_gamma   90.00
#
_symmetry.space_group_name_H-M   'P 1'
#
loop_
_entity.id
_entity.type
_entity.pdbx_description
1 polymer ?
#
loop_
_entity_poly.entity_id
_entity_poly.type
_entity_poly.pdbx_seq_one_letter_code
_entity_poly.pdbx_strand_id
1 'polypeptide(L)' 'KPPYPYAKLIAQAILTSQTQALTLNEIYTWIVDKYPYYKTATSGWKNSIRHNLSLNKMFLRVPRAINEPGKGSYWTI' A
#
# COMPACT_ATOMS: atom_id res chain seq x y z
N LYS A 1 2.99 3.51 -17.42
CA LYS A 1 2.17 3.02 -16.29
C LYS A 1 1.89 1.54 -16.48
N PRO A 2 2.08 0.66 -15.47
CA PRO A 2 1.74 -0.76 -15.59
C PRO A 2 0.24 -0.97 -15.89
N PRO A 3 -0.15 -2.00 -16.66
CA PRO A 3 -1.55 -2.30 -17.00
C PRO A 3 -2.29 -3.02 -15.86
N TYR A 4 -2.11 -2.55 -14.62
CA TYR A 4 -2.71 -3.17 -13.44
C TYR A 4 -3.55 -2.16 -12.65
N PRO A 5 -4.70 -2.58 -12.11
CA PRO A 5 -5.48 -1.75 -11.20
C PRO A 5 -4.71 -1.54 -9.89
N TYR A 6 -4.94 -0.41 -9.22
CA TYR A 6 -4.25 -0.07 -7.97
C TYR A 6 -4.46 -1.12 -6.88
N ALA A 7 -5.66 -1.72 -6.78
CA ALA A 7 -5.90 -2.83 -5.87
C ALA A 7 -4.94 -4.01 -6.10
N LYS A 8 -4.62 -4.35 -7.36
CA LYS A 8 -3.66 -5.42 -7.67
C LYS A 8 -2.24 -5.06 -7.24
N LEU A 9 -1.84 -3.79 -7.39
CA LEU A 9 -0.53 -3.31 -6.94
C LEU A 9 -0.40 -3.40 -5.41
N ILE A 10 -1.43 -2.96 -4.68
CA ILE A 10 -1.49 -3.03 -3.22
C ILE A 10 -1.45 -4.49 -2.76
N ALA A 11 -2.23 -5.36 -3.39
CA ALA A 11 -2.26 -6.78 -3.05
C ALA A 11 -0.93 -7.47 -3.27
N GLN A 12 -0.25 -7.19 -4.38
CA GLN A 12 1.11 -7.71 -4.59
C GLN A 12 2.08 -7.21 -3.54
N ALA A 13 2.01 -5.94 -3.13
CA ALA A 13 2.86 -5.41 -2.07
C ALA A 13 2.67 -6.19 -0.76
N ILE A 14 1.42 -6.34 -0.32
CA ILE A 14 1.08 -7.03 0.93
C ILE A 14 1.46 -8.51 0.87
N LEU A 15 1.07 -9.23 -0.20
CA LEU A 15 1.31 -10.67 -0.31
C LEU A 15 2.79 -11.04 -0.49
N THR A 16 3.64 -10.11 -0.92
CA THR A 16 5.08 -10.33 -1.03
C THR A 16 5.86 -9.87 0.19
N SER A 17 5.21 -9.23 1.18
CA SER A 17 5.86 -8.90 2.45
C SER A 17 5.91 -10.13 3.36
N GLN A 18 6.98 -10.23 4.15
CA GLN A 18 7.17 -11.37 5.07
C GLN A 18 6.07 -11.45 6.15
N THR A 19 5.56 -10.29 6.57
CA THR A 19 4.52 -10.15 7.60
C THR A 19 3.11 -10.22 7.05
N GLN A 20 2.94 -10.26 5.72
CA GLN A 20 1.66 -10.08 5.04
C GLN A 20 0.88 -8.83 5.48
N ALA A 21 1.58 -7.85 6.04
CA ALA A 21 1.01 -6.61 6.52
C ALA A 21 1.99 -5.48 6.23
N LEU A 22 1.50 -4.38 5.65
CA LEU A 22 2.32 -3.22 5.30
C LEU A 22 1.63 -1.92 5.67
N THR A 23 2.42 -0.93 6.02
CA THR A 23 1.97 0.45 6.21
C THR A 23 1.72 1.11 4.86
N LEU A 24 0.95 2.21 4.88
CA LEU A 24 0.74 3.04 3.69
C LEU A 24 2.07 3.49 3.03
N ASN A 25 3.07 3.82 3.85
CA ASN A 25 4.35 4.27 3.34
C ASN A 25 5.14 3.14 2.69
N GLU A 26 5.15 1.94 3.29
CA GLU A 26 5.81 0.77 2.71
C GLU A 26 5.15 0.35 1.40
N ILE A 27 3.82 0.46 1.28
CA ILE A 27 3.11 0.22 0.02
C ILE A 27 3.59 1.20 -1.06
N TYR A 28 3.78 2.48 -0.73
CA TYR A 28 4.33 3.45 -1.68
C TYR A 28 5.75 3.07 -2.12
N THR A 29 6.62 2.74 -1.17
CA THR A 29 8.00 2.36 -1.43
C THR A 29 8.06 1.12 -2.33
N TRP A 30 7.31 0.07 -1.98
CA TRP A 30 7.25 -1.16 -2.76
C TRP A 30 6.79 -0.91 -4.20
N ILE A 31 5.74 -0.10 -4.40
CA ILE A 31 5.23 0.23 -5.74
C ILE A 31 6.30 0.98 -6.56
N VAL A 32 6.98 1.93 -5.93
CA VAL A 32 8.03 2.75 -6.55
C VAL A 32 9.25 1.89 -6.95
N ASP A 33 9.63 0.95 -6.10
CA ASP A 33 10.76 0.05 -6.33
C ASP A 33 10.45 -0.98 -7.41
N LYS A 34 9.25 -1.58 -7.37
CA LYS A 34 8.82 -2.59 -8.34
C LYS A 34 8.48 -2.01 -9.70
N TYR A 35 7.90 -0.81 -9.73
CA TYR A 35 7.40 -0.17 -10.94
C TYR A 35 7.97 1.25 -11.06
N PRO A 36 9.17 1.40 -11.67
CA PRO A 36 9.90 2.67 -11.75
C PRO A 36 9.11 3.84 -12.35
N TYR A 37 8.06 3.56 -13.14
CA TYR A 37 7.10 4.56 -13.61
C TYR A 37 6.56 5.46 -12.48
N TYR A 38 6.33 4.92 -11.29
CA TYR A 38 5.77 5.68 -10.16
C TYR A 38 6.79 6.59 -9.44
N LYS A 39 8.09 6.51 -9.79
CA LYS A 39 9.13 7.41 -9.27
C LYS A 39 8.90 8.86 -9.71
N THR A 40 8.53 9.04 -10.97
CA THR A 40 8.35 10.36 -11.60
C THR A 40 6.87 10.72 -11.86
N ALA A 41 5.96 9.78 -11.61
CA ALA A 41 4.53 10.01 -11.77
C ALA A 41 4.01 11.08 -10.80
N THR A 42 3.06 11.88 -11.26
CA THR A 42 2.39 12.91 -10.46
C THR A 42 1.74 12.33 -9.20
N SER A 43 1.67 13.10 -8.12
CA SER A 43 1.24 12.64 -6.79
C SER A 43 -0.18 12.06 -6.72
N GLY A 44 -1.00 12.20 -7.77
CA GLY A 44 -2.37 11.68 -7.86
C GLY A 44 -2.49 10.18 -7.63
N TRP A 45 -1.49 9.37 -8.02
CA TRP A 45 -1.54 7.92 -7.80
C TRP A 45 -1.53 7.55 -6.31
N LYS A 46 -0.84 8.32 -5.46
CA LYS A 46 -0.85 8.10 -4.00
C LYS A 46 -2.25 8.31 -3.43
N ASN A 47 -3.02 9.24 -3.99
CA ASN A 47 -4.42 9.43 -3.61
C ASN A 47 -5.28 8.22 -4.01
N SER A 48 -5.07 7.68 -5.22
CA SER A 48 -5.76 6.47 -5.67
C SER A 48 -5.43 5.25 -4.80
N ILE A 49 -4.19 5.12 -4.30
CA ILE A 49 -3.82 4.06 -3.35
C ILE A 49 -4.59 4.18 -2.05
N ARG A 50 -4.60 5.37 -1.41
CA ARG A 50 -5.36 5.59 -0.16
C ARG A 50 -6.85 5.31 -0.34
N HIS A 51 -7.41 5.75 -1.46
CA HIS A 51 -8.80 5.51 -1.80
C HIS A 51 -9.13 4.02 -1.94
N ASN A 52 -8.25 3.24 -2.60
CA ASN A 52 -8.43 1.79 -2.75
C ASN A 52 -8.34 1.06 -1.40
N LEU A 53 -7.42 1.45 -0.53
CA LEU A 53 -7.29 0.87 0.81
C LEU A 53 -8.58 1.06 1.63
N SER A 54 -9.21 2.24 1.55
CA SER A 54 -10.44 2.51 2.30
C SER A 54 -11.71 1.92 1.68
N LEU A 55 -11.82 1.87 0.35
CA LEU A 55 -13.04 1.42 -0.33
C LEU A 55 -13.12 -0.09 -0.55
N ASN A 56 -11.99 -0.74 -0.78
CA ASN A 56 -11.99 -2.15 -1.11
C ASN A 56 -11.97 -2.99 0.17
N LYS A 57 -13.05 -3.76 0.40
CA LYS A 57 -13.24 -4.63 1.57
C LYS A 57 -12.16 -5.71 1.72
N MET A 58 -11.42 -6.00 0.65
CA MET A 58 -10.26 -6.89 0.69
C MET A 58 -9.15 -6.35 1.58
N PHE A 59 -9.01 -5.03 1.75
CA PHE A 59 -7.94 -4.46 2.56
C PHE A 59 -8.44 -4.17 3.98
N LEU A 60 -7.84 -4.84 4.95
CA LEU A 60 -8.18 -4.71 6.36
C LEU A 60 -7.17 -3.79 7.04
N ARG A 61 -7.70 -2.78 7.75
CA ARG A 61 -6.88 -1.84 8.53
C ARG A 61 -6.60 -2.42 9.91
N VAL A 62 -5.33 -2.68 10.21
CA VAL A 62 -4.88 -3.21 11.50
C VAL A 62 -4.22 -2.09 12.31
N PRO A 63 -4.73 -1.76 13.52
CA PRO A 63 -4.10 -0.77 14.38
C PRO A 63 -2.70 -1.24 14.80
N ARG A 64 -1.77 -0.29 14.98
CA ARG A 64 -0.47 -0.61 15.59
C ARG A 64 -0.65 -0.98 17.05
N ALA A 65 0.24 -1.83 17.56
CA ALA A 65 0.28 -2.12 18.97
C ALA A 65 0.65 -0.86 19.77
N ILE A 66 0.17 -0.76 21.01
CA ILE A 66 0.36 0.43 21.88
C ILE A 66 1.85 0.72 22.14
N ASN A 67 2.69 -0.32 22.11
CA ASN A 67 4.13 -0.28 22.29
C ASN A 67 4.91 -0.02 20.98
N GLU A 68 4.25 0.08 19.82
CA GLU A 68 4.88 0.40 18.54
C GLU A 68 4.60 1.86 18.13
N PRO A 69 5.46 2.82 18.50
CA PRO A 69 5.28 4.20 18.08
C PRO A 69 5.45 4.33 16.57
N GLY A 70 4.47 4.94 15.91
CA GLY A 70 4.50 5.15 14.46
C GLY A 70 3.25 5.82 13.91
N LYS A 71 3.37 6.44 12.74
CA LYS A 71 2.24 7.07 12.05
C LYS A 71 1.44 6.03 11.25
N GLY A 72 0.12 6.09 11.40
CA GLY A 72 -0.82 5.30 10.60
C GLY A 72 -0.97 3.85 11.05
N SER A 73 -1.74 3.10 10.26
CA SER A 73 -2.08 1.69 10.50
C SER A 73 -1.35 0.76 9.54
N TYR A 74 -1.27 -0.51 9.89
CA TYR A 74 -0.95 -1.56 8.93
C TYR A 74 -2.18 -1.89 8.07
N TRP A 75 -1.92 -2.42 6.89
CA TRP A 75 -2.91 -2.92 5.95
C TRP A 75 -2.56 -4.36 5.59
N THR A 76 -3.54 -5.25 5.73
CA THR A 76 -3.47 -6.67 5.36
C THR A 76 -4.59 -7.00 4.37
N ILE A 77 -4.51 -8.19 3.79
CA ILE A 77 -5.64 -8.85 3.11
C ILE A 77 -6.23 -9.91 4.03
#